data_AF-A0AB39HMI6-F1
#
_entry.id   AF-A0AB39HMI6-F1
#
_cell.length_a   1.000
_cell.length_b   1.000
_cell.length_c   1.000
_cell.angle_alpha   90.00
_cell.angle_beta   90.00
_cell.angle_gamma   90.00
#
_symmetry.space_group_name_H-M   'P 1'
#
loop_
_entity.id
_entity.type
_entity.pdbx_description
1 polymer ?
#
loop_
_entity_poly.entity_id
_entity_poly.type
_entity_poly.pdbx_seq_one_letter_code
_entity_poly.pdbx_strand_id
1 'polypeptide(L)'
;MSMPNVPNITPIVSLKRCETINLLLSSIALEEIGLSHILNAEGEKLQAFLKKSHHGLKDFLTINDSVNKTLRTIVKSQMLLQFKLEDVTALDEACDCKCRHKKPVHKNHDCSNNFYEELGYHPSTKCDCEDCRNNRPCSKK
;
A
#
# COMPACT_ATOMS: atom_id res chain seq x y z
N MET A 1 -42.55 11.22 5.86
CA MET A 1 -41.90 10.28 4.94
C MET A 1 -41.12 9.28 5.79
N SER A 2 -41.48 8.00 5.75
CA SER A 2 -40.77 6.95 6.50
C SER A 2 -39.43 6.64 5.81
N MET A 3 -38.36 6.53 6.60
CA MET A 3 -37.05 6.10 6.13
C MET A 3 -37.16 4.71 5.46
N PRO A 4 -36.50 4.45 4.31
CA PRO A 4 -36.47 3.11 3.72
C PRO A 4 -35.85 2.11 4.70
N ASN A 5 -36.47 0.93 4.85
CA ASN A 5 -35.91 -0.17 5.62
C ASN A 5 -34.80 -0.84 4.80
N VAL A 6 -33.55 -0.42 5.02
CA VAL A 6 -32.38 -1.07 4.42
C VAL A 6 -32.13 -2.37 5.21
N PRO A 7 -32.14 -3.55 4.56
CA PRO A 7 -31.84 -4.79 5.25
C PRO A 7 -30.47 -4.73 5.92
N ASN A 8 -30.37 -5.31 7.11
CA ASN A 8 -29.11 -5.39 7.85
C ASN A 8 -28.13 -6.31 7.10
N ILE A 9 -27.26 -5.71 6.30
CA ILE A 9 -26.12 -6.39 5.70
C ILE A 9 -24.97 -6.37 6.71
N THR A 10 -24.64 -7.54 7.26
CA THR A 10 -23.37 -7.72 7.98
C THR A 10 -22.35 -8.21 6.97
N PRO A 11 -21.50 -7.34 6.37
CA PRO A 11 -20.47 -7.81 5.48
C PRO A 11 -19.50 -8.69 6.28
N ILE A 12 -19.46 -9.98 5.97
CA ILE A 12 -18.47 -10.91 6.54
C ILE A 12 -17.16 -10.64 5.82
N VAL A 13 -16.41 -9.65 6.29
CA VAL A 13 -15.09 -9.31 5.74
C VAL A 13 -14.06 -10.23 6.37
N SER A 14 -13.82 -11.38 5.75
CA SER A 14 -12.72 -12.29 6.12
C SER A 14 -11.46 -11.89 5.34
N LEU A 15 -10.66 -10.98 5.90
CA LEU A 15 -9.35 -10.61 5.36
C LEU A 15 -8.23 -11.32 6.11
N LYS A 16 -7.29 -11.92 5.37
CA LYS A 16 -6.04 -12.42 5.97
C LYS A 16 -5.07 -11.26 6.18
N ARG A 17 -4.20 -11.37 7.19
CA ARG A 17 -3.20 -10.34 7.53
C ARG A 17 -2.40 -9.86 6.31
N CYS A 18 -1.91 -10.77 5.47
CA CYS A 18 -1.12 -10.39 4.29
C CYS A 18 -1.97 -9.73 3.18
N GLU A 19 -3.25 -10.07 3.08
CA GLU A 19 -4.18 -9.38 2.16
C GLU A 19 -4.45 -7.95 2.65
N THR A 20 -4.57 -7.75 3.97
CA THR A 20 -4.70 -6.42 4.57
C THR A 20 -3.47 -5.55 4.28
N ILE A 21 -2.26 -6.10 4.30
CA ILE A 21 -1.03 -5.37 3.97
C ILE A 21 -1.06 -4.85 2.53
N ASN A 22 -1.47 -5.69 1.58
CA ASN A 22 -1.65 -5.26 0.18
C ASN A 22 -2.70 -4.14 0.04
N LEU A 23 -3.78 -4.19 0.82
CA LEU A 23 -4.78 -3.13 0.84
C LEU A 23 -4.22 -1.83 1.44
N LEU A 24 -3.38 -1.90 2.47
CA LEU A 24 -2.71 -0.74 3.05
C LEU A 24 -1.72 -0.11 2.07
N LEU A 25 -0.88 -0.93 1.40
CA LEU A 25 0.02 -0.47 0.33
C LEU A 25 -0.76 0.19 -0.82
N SER A 26 -1.90 -0.42 -1.20
CA SER A 26 -2.79 0.16 -2.21
C SER A 26 -3.36 1.50 -1.76
N SER A 27 -3.74 1.64 -0.49
CA SER A 27 -4.24 2.90 0.07
C SER A 27 -3.16 4.00 0.03
N ILE A 28 -1.90 3.67 0.32
CA ILE A 28 -0.78 4.61 0.22
C ILE A 28 -0.60 5.03 -1.25
N ALA A 29 -0.60 4.08 -2.18
CA ALA A 29 -0.49 4.36 -3.60
C ALA A 29 -1.65 5.25 -4.13
N LEU A 30 -2.87 5.06 -3.64
CA LEU A 30 -4.01 5.92 -3.99
C LEU A 30 -3.86 7.34 -3.46
N GLU A 31 -3.31 7.52 -2.25
CA GLU A 31 -3.00 8.84 -1.70
C GLU A 31 -1.91 9.54 -2.53
N GLU A 32 -0.86 8.81 -2.93
CA GLU A 32 0.19 9.28 -3.85
C GLU A 32 -0.35 9.73 -5.21
N ILE A 33 -1.24 8.94 -5.82
CA ILE A 33 -1.93 9.32 -7.07
C ILE A 33 -2.73 10.60 -6.86
N GLY A 34 -3.46 10.72 -5.74
CA GLY A 34 -4.18 11.94 -5.38
C GLY A 34 -3.27 13.17 -5.28
N LEU A 35 -2.11 13.04 -4.62
CA LEU A 35 -1.12 14.12 -4.53
C LEU A 35 -0.55 14.51 -5.91
N SER A 36 -0.34 13.54 -6.81
CA SER A 36 0.12 13.81 -8.18
C SER A 36 -0.88 14.66 -8.97
N HIS A 37 -2.18 14.41 -8.80
CA HIS A 37 -3.23 15.22 -9.44
C HIS A 37 -3.26 16.64 -8.90
N ILE A 38 -3.05 16.84 -7.60
CA ILE A 38 -2.93 18.18 -7.01
C ILE A 38 -1.72 18.91 -7.59
N LEU A 39 -0.57 18.24 -7.69
CA LEU A 39 0.64 18.81 -8.28
C LEU A 39 0.40 19.24 -9.74
N ASN A 40 -0.26 18.40 -10.53
CA ASN A 40 -0.61 18.74 -11.91
C ASN A 40 -1.57 19.93 -11.97
N ALA A 41 -2.61 19.95 -11.12
CA ALA A 41 -3.57 21.06 -11.05
C ALA A 41 -2.89 22.40 -10.68
N GLU A 42 -1.89 22.37 -9.79
CA GLU A 42 -1.07 23.54 -9.46
C GLU A 42 -0.24 24.01 -10.67
N GLY A 43 0.28 23.07 -11.47
CA GLY A 43 0.95 23.37 -12.74
C GLY A 43 -0.01 24.00 -13.78
N GLU A 44 -1.20 23.43 -13.96
CA GLU A 44 -2.24 23.96 -14.84
C GLU A 44 -2.69 25.36 -14.39
N LYS A 45 -2.82 25.58 -13.08
CA LYS A 45 -3.12 26.89 -12.49
C LYS A 45 -2.08 27.94 -12.88
N LEU A 46 -0.79 27.61 -12.80
CA LEU A 46 0.30 28.50 -13.22
C LEU A 46 0.25 28.77 -14.72
N GLN A 47 0.07 27.74 -15.56
CA GLN A 47 -0.03 27.91 -17.00
C GLN A 47 -1.24 28.78 -17.40
N ALA A 48 -2.40 28.58 -16.75
CA ALA A 48 -3.60 29.37 -16.99
C ALA A 48 -3.42 30.83 -16.56
N PHE A 49 -2.70 31.08 -15.45
CA PHE A 49 -2.34 32.41 -15.01
C PHE A 49 -1.41 33.11 -16.02
N LEU A 50 -0.38 32.42 -16.50
CA LEU A 50 0.56 33.00 -17.48
C LEU A 50 -0.08 33.33 -18.84
N LYS A 51 -1.12 32.59 -19.24
CA LYS A 51 -1.85 32.83 -20.49
C LYS A 51 -2.76 34.07 -20.47
N LYS A 52 -3.13 34.56 -19.28
CA LYS A 52 -3.97 35.75 -19.15
C LYS A 52 -3.10 37.00 -19.33
N SER A 53 -3.63 37.99 -20.06
CA SER A 53 -2.99 39.29 -20.22
C SER A 53 -3.26 40.18 -19.00
N HIS A 54 -2.37 41.14 -18.75
CA HIS A 54 -2.47 42.16 -17.69
C HIS A 54 -2.35 41.63 -16.24
N HIS A 55 -1.19 41.04 -15.92
CA HIS A 55 -0.82 40.76 -14.53
C HIS A 55 0.19 41.77 -14.00
N GLY A 56 -0.09 42.33 -12.82
CA GLY A 56 0.88 43.14 -12.10
C GLY A 56 1.90 42.26 -11.38
N LEU A 57 3.07 42.81 -11.05
CA LEU A 57 4.09 42.11 -10.24
C LEU A 57 3.51 41.50 -8.94
N LYS A 58 2.55 42.18 -8.31
CA LYS A 58 1.88 41.69 -7.10
C LYS A 58 1.10 40.39 -7.34
N ASP A 59 0.49 40.22 -8.52
CA ASP A 59 -0.25 39.02 -8.85
C ASP A 59 0.69 37.81 -8.98
N PHE A 60 1.86 38.02 -9.63
CA PHE A 60 2.92 37.02 -9.74
C PHE A 60 3.45 36.56 -8.38
N LEU A 61 3.71 37.50 -7.47
CA LEU A 61 4.16 37.16 -6.12
C LEU A 61 3.07 36.39 -5.36
N THR A 62 1.82 36.82 -5.48
CA THR A 62 0.68 36.19 -4.79
C THR A 62 0.45 34.75 -5.26
N ILE A 63 0.48 34.50 -6.58
CA ILE A 63 0.32 33.14 -7.10
C ILE A 63 1.51 32.25 -6.74
N ASN A 64 2.73 32.77 -6.82
CA ASN A 64 3.93 32.04 -6.43
C ASN A 64 3.88 31.65 -4.95
N ASP A 65 3.48 32.56 -4.07
CA ASP A 65 3.31 32.28 -2.65
C ASP A 65 2.21 31.25 -2.38
N SER A 66 1.11 31.29 -3.15
CA SER A 66 0.05 30.29 -3.07
C SER A 66 0.56 28.90 -3.45
N VAL A 67 1.24 28.77 -4.60
CA VAL A 67 1.81 27.49 -5.05
C VAL A 67 2.84 26.97 -4.06
N ASN A 68 3.74 27.82 -3.57
CA ASN A 68 4.74 27.43 -2.58
C ASN A 68 4.11 26.93 -1.27
N LYS A 69 2.98 27.50 -0.82
CA LYS A 69 2.23 26.99 0.33
C LYS A 69 1.65 25.61 0.05
N THR A 70 1.07 25.39 -1.13
CA THR A 70 0.56 24.05 -1.53
C THR A 70 1.69 23.03 -1.57
N LEU A 71 2.82 23.34 -2.21
CA LEU A 71 3.99 22.45 -2.29
C LEU A 71 4.54 22.09 -0.91
N ARG A 72 4.63 23.06 0.02
CA ARG A 72 5.03 22.80 1.40
C ARG A 72 4.07 21.84 2.12
N THR A 73 2.77 21.92 1.83
CA THR A 73 1.78 20.99 2.38
C THR A 73 1.93 19.60 1.77
N ILE A 74 2.14 19.49 0.45
CA ILE A 74 2.40 18.20 -0.22
C ILE A 74 3.63 17.52 0.36
N VAL A 75 4.73 18.24 0.57
CA VAL A 75 5.95 17.69 1.18
C VAL A 75 5.68 17.13 2.58
N LYS A 76 4.85 17.79 3.39
CA LYS A 76 4.46 17.25 4.71
C LYS A 76 3.62 15.98 4.58
N SER A 77 2.70 15.91 3.63
CA SER A 77 1.94 14.70 3.35
C SER A 77 2.84 13.56 2.87
N GLN A 78 3.82 13.84 2.01
CA GLN A 78 4.84 12.88 1.56
C GLN A 78 5.66 12.31 2.72
N MET A 79 6.04 13.14 3.70
CA MET A 79 6.70 12.66 4.93
C MET A 79 5.79 11.70 5.72
N LEU A 80 4.50 12.01 5.84
CA LEU A 80 3.55 11.12 6.52
C LEU A 80 3.34 9.81 5.75
N LEU A 81 3.27 9.87 4.42
CA LEU A 81 3.15 8.69 3.56
C LEU A 81 4.39 7.79 3.64
N GLN A 82 5.57 8.40 3.72
CA GLN A 82 6.81 7.68 3.97
C GLN A 82 6.76 6.91 5.30
N PHE A 83 6.31 7.53 6.40
CA PHE A 83 6.16 6.83 7.68
C PHE A 83 5.14 5.69 7.61
N LYS A 84 3.98 5.91 6.96
CA LYS A 84 3.00 4.83 6.75
C LYS A 84 3.59 3.67 5.95
N LEU A 85 4.39 3.96 4.92
CA LEU A 85 5.02 2.94 4.09
C LEU A 85 6.02 2.14 4.90
N GLU A 86 6.89 2.79 5.68
CA GLU A 86 7.85 2.15 6.57
C GLU A 86 7.17 1.20 7.57
N ASP A 87 6.08 1.65 8.21
CA ASP A 87 5.28 0.84 9.13
C ASP A 87 4.67 -0.38 8.43
N VAL A 88 4.08 -0.19 7.24
CA VAL A 88 3.44 -1.27 6.48
C VAL A 88 4.47 -2.28 5.96
N THR A 89 5.63 -1.82 5.50
CA THR A 89 6.73 -2.69 5.08
C THR A 89 7.26 -3.52 6.26
N ALA A 90 7.38 -2.93 7.46
CA ALA A 90 7.75 -3.67 8.66
C ALA A 90 6.71 -4.76 9.03
N LEU A 91 5.42 -4.53 8.75
CA LEU A 91 4.38 -5.54 8.93
C LEU A 91 4.46 -6.67 7.89
N ASP A 92 4.92 -6.38 6.68
CA ASP A 92 5.09 -7.35 5.59
C ASP A 92 6.19 -8.37 5.88
N GLU A 93 7.30 -7.92 6.47
CA GLU A 93 8.39 -8.80 6.92
C GLU A 93 7.92 -9.86 7.95
N ALA A 94 6.84 -9.58 8.68
CA ALA A 94 6.21 -10.51 9.62
C ALA A 94 5.21 -11.47 8.97
N CYS A 95 4.75 -11.20 7.73
CA CYS A 95 3.93 -12.12 6.94
C CYS A 95 4.75 -13.20 6.22
N ASP A 96 6.07 -13.04 6.20
CA ASP A 96 7.03 -14.04 5.75
C ASP A 96 7.22 -15.15 6.80
N CYS A 97 6.43 -16.22 6.71
CA CYS A 97 6.82 -17.49 7.32
C CYS A 97 8.07 -18.04 6.61
N LYS A 98 9.26 -17.67 7.10
CA LYS A 98 10.55 -18.28 6.69
C LYS A 98 10.71 -19.68 7.28
N CYS A 99 9.82 -20.59 6.92
CA CYS A 99 10.00 -22.00 7.20
C CYS A 99 11.11 -22.54 6.27
N ARG A 100 12.35 -22.62 6.77
CA ARG A 100 13.43 -23.37 6.10
C ARG A 100 13.12 -24.85 6.16
N HIS A 101 12.25 -25.34 5.29
CA HIS A 101 12.17 -26.78 5.03
C HIS A 101 13.40 -27.19 4.22
N LYS A 102 14.42 -27.74 4.89
CA LYS A 102 15.32 -28.68 4.21
C LYS A 102 14.46 -29.87 3.80
N LYS A 103 14.08 -30.01 2.52
CA LYS A 103 13.57 -31.31 2.04
C LYS A 103 14.77 -32.20 1.70
N PRO A 104 14.66 -33.54 1.86
CA PRO A 104 13.42 -34.30 2.10
C PRO A 104 13.46 -35.18 3.37
N VAL A 105 12.31 -35.37 4.01
CA VAL A 105 12.03 -36.68 4.65
C VAL A 105 10.82 -37.27 3.96
N HIS A 106 11.14 -38.05 2.94
CA HIS A 106 10.46 -39.24 2.43
C HIS A 106 8.94 -39.46 2.58
N LYS A 107 8.42 -39.86 1.41
CA LYS A 107 7.30 -40.77 1.09
C LYS A 107 5.91 -40.15 1.19
N ASN A 108 5.37 -39.82 0.02
CA ASN A 108 3.94 -39.66 -0.30
C ASN A 108 3.41 -38.23 -0.47
N HIS A 109 4.21 -37.31 -1.03
CA HIS A 109 3.62 -36.12 -1.63
C HIS A 109 4.02 -36.03 -3.10
N ASP A 110 3.05 -36.33 -3.95
CA ASP A 110 3.15 -36.18 -5.40
C ASP A 110 3.05 -34.68 -5.72
N CYS A 111 4.19 -34.03 -5.88
CA CYS A 111 4.27 -32.68 -6.45
C CYS A 111 4.68 -32.82 -7.91
N SER A 112 3.75 -33.31 -8.71
CA SER A 112 3.85 -33.32 -10.16
C SER A 112 3.41 -31.95 -10.71
N ASN A 113 4.31 -31.35 -11.48
CA ASN A 113 4.15 -30.27 -12.45
C ASN A 113 4.39 -28.82 -12.00
N ASN A 114 5.67 -28.43 -12.17
CA ASN A 114 6.15 -27.45 -13.14
C ASN A 114 5.46 -26.08 -13.18
N PHE A 115 6.12 -25.04 -12.70
CA PHE A 115 6.95 -24.13 -13.52
C PHE A 115 7.61 -23.08 -12.59
N TYR A 116 8.75 -22.53 -13.00
CA TYR A 116 9.62 -21.53 -12.33
C TYR A 116 10.53 -22.05 -11.19
N GLU A 117 11.65 -22.64 -11.62
CA GLU A 117 12.92 -22.62 -10.90
C GLU A 117 13.56 -21.24 -11.09
N GLU A 118 13.79 -20.52 -9.99
CA GLU A 118 14.89 -19.57 -9.68
C GLU A 118 14.38 -18.56 -8.63
N LEU A 119 15.06 -18.52 -7.47
CA LEU A 119 14.68 -17.80 -6.23
C LEU A 119 13.56 -18.49 -5.44
N GLY A 120 13.97 -19.34 -4.50
CA GLY A 120 13.12 -20.09 -3.59
C GLY A 120 12.33 -19.24 -2.60
N TYR A 121 11.28 -18.58 -3.09
CA TYR A 121 10.15 -18.12 -2.30
C TYR A 121 9.01 -19.12 -2.49
N HIS A 122 8.77 -19.97 -1.49
CA HIS A 122 7.51 -20.68 -1.40
C HIS A 122 6.51 -19.79 -0.66
N PRO A 123 5.38 -19.42 -1.29
CA PRO A 123 4.29 -18.77 -0.58
C PRO A 123 3.85 -19.64 0.60
N SER A 124 3.61 -19.02 1.75
CA SER A 124 3.23 -19.67 3.02
C SER A 124 2.01 -20.60 2.91
N THR A 125 1.25 -20.53 1.81
CA THR A 125 0.09 -21.36 1.49
C THR A 125 0.39 -22.83 1.21
N LYS A 126 1.66 -23.25 1.14
CA LYS A 126 2.05 -24.68 1.05
C LYS A 126 2.75 -25.23 2.30
N CYS A 127 2.81 -24.45 3.39
CA CYS A 127 3.42 -24.87 4.65
C CYS A 127 2.33 -25.15 5.68
N ASP A 128 2.02 -26.44 5.88
CA ASP A 128 0.92 -26.88 6.74
C ASP A 128 1.44 -27.48 8.06
N CYS A 129 2.50 -26.89 8.61
CA CYS A 129 3.11 -27.35 9.86
C CYS A 129 2.38 -26.80 11.10
N GLU A 130 2.48 -27.52 12.21
CA GLU A 130 1.77 -27.22 13.45
C GLU A 130 2.20 -25.89 14.09
N ASP A 131 3.43 -25.46 13.86
CA ASP A 131 3.95 -24.17 14.33
C ASP A 131 3.36 -22.98 13.55
N CYS A 132 3.25 -23.10 12.22
CA CYS A 132 2.57 -22.11 11.37
C CYS A 132 1.07 -22.02 11.66
N ARG A 133 0.40 -23.17 11.90
CA ARG A 133 -1.03 -23.18 12.26
C ARG A 133 -1.34 -22.49 13.59
N ASN A 134 -0.36 -22.41 14.49
CA ASN A 134 -0.53 -21.85 15.83
C ASN A 134 0.09 -20.44 16.00
N ASN A 135 0.52 -19.77 14.93
CA ASN A 135 1.21 -18.47 14.99
C ASN A 135 2.36 -18.41 16.02
N ARG A 136 3.05 -19.52 16.24
CA ARG A 136 4.20 -19.56 17.15
C ARG A 136 5.47 -19.16 16.38
N PRO A 137 6.41 -18.41 17.00
CA PRO A 137 7.72 -18.21 16.41
C PRO A 137 8.41 -19.57 16.26
N CYS A 138 8.78 -19.95 15.03
CA CYS A 138 9.45 -21.22 14.72
C CYS A 138 10.66 -21.40 15.63
N SER A 139 10.55 -22.33 16.58
CA SER A 139 11.59 -22.62 17.54
C SER A 139 12.72 -23.37 16.83
N LYS A 140 13.91 -22.77 16.74
CA LYS A 140 15.10 -23.43 16.19
C LYS A 140 15.41 -24.68 17.02
N LYS A 141 15.13 -25.87 16.49
CA LYS A 141 15.74 -27.13 16.91
C LYS A 141 16.40 -27.78 15.70
#